data_AF-A0A971ZGA9-F1
#
_entry.id   AF-A0A971ZGA9-F1
#
_cell.length_a   1.000
_cell.length_b   1.000
_cell.length_c   1.000
_cell.angle_alpha   90.00
_cell.angle_beta   90.00
_cell.angle_gamma   90.00
#
_symmetry.space_group_name_H-M   'P 1'
#
loop_
_entity.id
_entity.type
_entity.pdbx_description
1 polymer ?
#
loop_
_entity_poly.entity_id
_entity_poly.type
_entity_poly.pdbx_seq_one_letter_code
_entity_poly.pdbx_strand_id
1 'polypeptide(L)' 'MKNNETKERINKIHLETKDYEMDLTIRRLRNPAEILEKFYKLRENTKLSDEEKTQEVRKIMEEYLR' A
#
# COMPACT_ATOMS: atom_id res chain seq x y z
N MET A 1 19.86 18.32 -4.94
CA MET A 1 18.44 17.88 -4.92
C MET A 1 18.43 16.49 -4.29
N LYS A 2 17.85 16.33 -3.10
CA LYS A 2 17.82 15.04 -2.38
C LYS A 2 16.60 14.27 -2.87
N ASN A 3 16.80 13.27 -3.74
CA ASN A 3 15.77 12.31 -4.11
C ASN A 3 15.50 11.42 -2.89
N ASN A 4 14.45 11.76 -2.14
CA ASN A 4 13.81 10.83 -1.23
C ASN A 4 12.96 9.86 -2.05
N GLU A 5 13.61 8.96 -2.76
CA GLU A 5 12.93 7.78 -3.30
C GLU A 5 12.66 6.86 -2.11
N THR A 6 11.42 6.89 -1.63
CA THR A 6 10.85 5.80 -0.84
C THR A 6 11.14 4.53 -1.61
N LYS A 7 12.12 3.74 -1.16
CA LYS A 7 12.49 2.47 -1.76
C LYS A 7 11.33 1.49 -1.56
N GLU A 8 10.30 1.61 -2.39
CA GLU A 8 9.38 0.50 -2.61
C GLU A 8 10.26 -0.72 -2.90
N ARG A 9 10.10 -1.78 -2.10
CA ARG A 9 10.82 -3.05 -2.32
C ARG A 9 10.25 -3.71 -3.56
N ILE A 10 10.67 -3.22 -4.72
CA ILE A 10 10.38 -3.79 -6.02
C ILE A 10 11.35 -4.96 -6.19
N ASN A 11 10.82 -6.17 -6.15
CA ASN A 11 11.61 -7.35 -6.47
C ASN A 11 11.66 -7.44 -7.99
N LYS A 12 12.85 -7.30 -8.57
CA LYS A 12 13.10 -7.56 -9.98
C LYS A 12 13.68 -8.95 -10.13
N ILE A 13 13.08 -9.75 -11.00
CA ILE A 13 13.59 -11.06 -11.38
C ILE A 13 13.95 -10.98 -12.85
N HIS A 14 15.23 -11.17 -13.15
CA HIS A 14 15.73 -11.26 -14.51
C HIS A 14 15.92 -12.73 -14.86
N LEU A 15 15.37 -13.16 -16.00
CA LEU A 15 15.45 -14.52 -16.51
C LEU A 15 16.00 -14.47 -17.93
N GLU A 16 17.15 -15.10 -18.14
CA GLU A 16 17.78 -15.20 -19.45
C GLU A 16 18.00 -16.68 -19.81
N THR A 17 17.62 -17.04 -21.02
CA THR A 17 17.87 -18.34 -21.65
C THR A 17 18.43 -18.09 -23.05
N LYS A 18 18.97 -19.12 -23.72
CA LYS A 18 19.53 -18.96 -25.07
C LYS A 18 18.56 -18.34 -26.09
N ASP A 19 17.26 -18.56 -25.90
CA ASP A 19 16.23 -18.18 -26.87
C ASP A 19 15.32 -17.04 -26.36
N TYR A 20 15.41 -16.67 -25.07
CA TYR A 20 14.50 -15.70 -24.44
C TYR A 20 15.14 -14.92 -23.29
N GLU A 21 14.80 -13.64 -23.22
CA GLU A 21 15.09 -12.73 -22.10
C GLU A 21 13.78 -12.18 -21.54
N MET A 22 13.62 -12.18 -20.21
CA MET A 22 12.43 -11.71 -19.52
C MET A 22 12.79 -10.96 -18.23
N ASP A 23 12.23 -9.76 -18.10
CA ASP A 23 12.25 -8.99 -16.85
C ASP A 23 10.88 -9.02 -16.16
N LEU A 24 10.84 -9.62 -14.97
CA LEU A 24 9.64 -9.63 -14.13
C LEU A 24 9.80 -8.62 -12.99
N THR A 25 8.89 -7.64 -12.94
CA THR A 25 8.84 -6.65 -11.86
C THR A 25 7.69 -6.97 -10.91
N ILE A 26 8.01 -7.41 -9.70
CA ILE A 26 7.01 -7.72 -8.66
C ILE A 26 6.97 -6.57 -7.66
N ARG A 27 5.84 -5.88 -7.59
CA ARG A 27 5.54 -4.91 -6.53
C ARG A 27 4.92 -5.63 -5.34
N ARG A 28 5.58 -5.61 -4.18
CA ARG A 28 4.91 -5.99 -2.92
C ARG A 28 3.93 -4.89 -2.54
N LEU A 29 2.64 -5.15 -2.77
CA LEU A 29 1.60 -4.35 -2.14
C LEU A 29 1.64 -4.61 -0.62
N ARG A 30 1.35 -3.58 0.18
CA ARG A 30 1.15 -3.74 1.63
C ARG A 30 0.01 -4.74 1.87
N ASN A 31 -0.02 -5.38 3.04
CA ASN A 31 -1.01 -6.40 3.33
C ASN A 31 -2.41 -5.76 3.42
N PRO A 32 -3.37 -6.12 2.54
CA PRO A 32 -4.71 -5.55 2.58
C PRO A 32 -5.49 -5.92 3.84
N ALA A 33 -5.07 -6.94 4.60
CA ALA A 33 -5.68 -7.24 5.90
C ALA A 33 -5.43 -6.11 6.93
N GLU A 34 -4.28 -5.43 6.86
CA GLU A 34 -3.93 -4.36 7.81
C GLU A 34 -4.85 -3.14 7.64
N ILE A 35 -5.23 -2.81 6.39
CA ILE A 35 -6.14 -1.69 6.15
C ILE A 35 -7.57 -2.03 6.56
N LEU A 36 -8.00 -3.28 6.33
CA LEU A 36 -9.32 -3.74 6.72
C LEU A 36 -9.51 -3.69 8.24
N GLU A 37 -8.52 -4.09 9.02
CA GLU A 37 -8.57 -4.00 10.48
C GLU A 37 -8.79 -2.55 10.96
N LYS A 38 -8.07 -1.59 10.36
CA LYS A 38 -8.24 -0.17 10.68
C LYS A 38 -9.65 0.33 10.36
N PHE A 39 -10.23 -0.08 9.23
CA PHE A 39 -11.61 0.31 8.86
C PHE A 39 -12.68 -0.31 9.77
N TYR A 40 -12.51 -1.57 10.19
CA TYR A 40 -13.45 -2.19 11.11
C TYR A 40 -13.51 -1.42 12.45
N LYS A 41 -12.35 -1.09 13.02
CA LYS A 41 -12.25 -0.28 14.25
C LYS A 41 -12.88 1.10 14.08
N LEU A 42 -12.66 1.76 12.93
CA LEU A 42 -13.23 3.07 12.64
C LEU A 42 -14.77 3.02 12.52
N ARG A 43 -15.30 1.99 11.86
CA ARG A 43 -16.75 1.78 11.72
C ARG A 43 -17.43 1.66 13.08
N GLU A 44 -16.85 0.87 13.98
CA GLU A 44 -17.36 0.60 15.32
C GLU A 44 -17.18 1.78 16.30
N ASN A 45 -16.41 2.80 15.90
CA ASN A 45 -16.23 3.98 16.72
C ASN A 45 -17.51 4.83 16.76
N THR A 46 -18.23 4.77 17.89
CA THR A 46 -19.47 5.55 18.12
C THR A 46 -19.21 6.98 18.56
N LYS A 47 -17.95 7.36 18.81
CA LYS A 47 -17.56 8.71 19.26
C LYS A 47 -17.35 9.70 18.12
N LEU A 48 -17.21 9.21 16.90
CA LEU A 48 -16.97 10.03 15.71
C LEU A 48 -18.25 10.14 14.87
N SER A 49 -18.49 11.33 14.33
CA SER A 49 -19.51 11.55 13.31
C SER A 49 -19.12 10.90 11.98
N ASP A 50 -20.07 10.83 11.04
CA ASP A 50 -19.82 10.27 9.72
C ASP A 50 -18.83 11.13 8.90
N GLU A 51 -18.89 12.47 9.03
CA GLU A 51 -17.86 13.36 8.47
C GLU A 51 -16.47 13.07 9.04
N GLU A 52 -16.35 12.91 10.37
CA GLU A 52 -15.07 12.62 11.02
C GLU A 52 -14.52 11.25 10.60
N LYS A 53 -15.38 10.24 10.53
CA LYS A 53 -15.00 8.92 9.98
C LYS A 53 -14.51 9.02 8.55
N THR A 54 -15.16 9.84 7.72
CA THR A 54 -14.73 10.05 6.32
C THR A 54 -13.32 10.65 6.24
N GLN A 55 -12.98 11.59 7.13
CA GLN A 55 -11.61 12.13 7.19
C GLN A 55 -10.60 11.08 7.64
N GLU A 56 -10.93 10.25 8.63
CA GLU A 56 -10.06 9.17 9.08
C GLU A 56 -9.86 8.08 8.02
N VAL A 57 -10.90 7.75 7.24
CA VAL A 57 -10.76 6.84 6.07
C VAL A 57 -9.72 7.38 5.09
N ARG A 58 -9.76 8.69 4.77
CA ARG A 58 -8.78 9.31 3.86
C ARG A 58 -7.37 9.19 4.40
N LYS A 59 -7.15 9.47 5.70
CA LYS A 59 -5.85 9.32 6.34
C LYS A 59 -5.33 7.89 6.29
N ILE A 60 -6.17 6.90 6.60
CA ILE A 60 -5.81 5.48 6.56
C ILE A 60 -5.39 5.05 5.14
N MET A 61 -6.12 5.49 4.12
CA MET A 61 -5.80 5.21 2.71
C MET A 61 -4.49 5.88 2.29
N GLU A 62 -4.27 7.14 2.64
CA GLU A 62 -3.02 7.84 2.34
C GLU A 62 -1.82 7.15 2.99
N GLU A 63 -1.95 6.68 4.24
CA GLU A 63 -0.88 5.95 4.93
C GLU A 63 -0.58 4.60 4.26
N TYR A 64 -1.62 3.91 3.79
CA TYR A 64 -1.48 2.60 3.14
C TYR A 64 -0.86 2.68 1.74
N LEU A 65 -1.13 3.76 1.01
CA LEU A 65 -0.63 3.97 -0.35
C LEU A 65 0.76 4.65 -0.42
N ARG A 66 1.23 5.25 0.66
CA ARG A 66 2.62 5.75 0.80
C ARG A 66 3.63 4.63 0.96
#